data_AF-A0A2S8X1X6-F1
#
_entry.id   AF-A0A2S8X1X6-F1
#
_cell.length_a   1.000
_cell.length_b   1.000
_cell.length_c   1.000
_cell.angle_alpha   90.00
_cell.angle_beta   90.00
_cell.angle_gamma   90.00
#
_symmetry.space_group_name_H-M   'P 1'
#
loop_
_entity.id
_entity.type
_entity.pdbx_description
1 polymer ?
#
loop_
_entity_poly.entity_id
_entity_poly.type
_entity_poly.pdbx_seq_one_letter_code
_entity_poly.pdbx_strand_id
1 'polypeptide(L)'
;MSRLKRINKPYFIFLIWNVLMIGVVRGLTFQHEPGRGVSGNGNLGLLVLAPSLLTFLILCIWTMFLSKWWLYDQRQRWGGKIHACVPFAALLLCVLSVAWELHTINNLRLQLNGFTNDPDSAVYRFGWLNQYTNTLFYNVPILLFGLSFSIFIGWLMEWKLRSPRSA
;
A
#
# COMPACT_ATOMS: atom_id res chain seq x y z
N MET A 1 14.87 -14.55 25.10
CA MET A 1 14.12 -15.40 24.15
C MET A 1 12.62 -15.49 24.52
N SER A 2 11.95 -14.38 24.83
CA SER A 2 10.52 -14.38 25.25
C SER A 2 9.64 -13.25 24.66
N ARG A 3 10.19 -12.33 23.86
CA ARG A 3 9.43 -11.14 23.38
C ARG A 3 8.65 -11.32 22.08
N LEU A 4 8.88 -12.38 21.31
CA LEU A 4 8.28 -12.59 19.98
C LEU A 4 7.00 -13.46 19.98
N LYS A 5 6.61 -14.05 21.13
CA LYS A 5 5.40 -14.89 21.21
C LYS A 5 4.11 -14.12 21.48
N ARG A 6 4.17 -12.81 21.75
CA ARG A 6 2.95 -12.00 21.90
C ARG A 6 2.57 -11.49 20.53
N ILE A 7 1.41 -11.93 20.02
CA ILE A 7 0.70 -11.25 18.92
C ILE A 7 0.82 -9.75 19.20
N ASN A 8 1.45 -9.03 18.28
CA ASN A 8 1.68 -7.60 18.43
C ASN A 8 0.33 -6.90 18.23
N LYS A 9 -0.55 -6.98 19.22
CA LYS A 9 -1.90 -6.42 19.22
C LYS A 9 -1.94 -4.99 18.68
N PRO A 10 -1.04 -4.05 19.07
CA PRO A 10 -1.09 -2.70 18.52
C PRO A 10 -0.77 -2.66 17.03
N TYR A 11 0.11 -3.53 16.51
CA TYR A 11 0.34 -3.65 15.07
C TYR A 11 -0.92 -4.11 14.33
N PHE A 12 -1.64 -5.11 14.84
CA PHE A 12 -2.88 -5.58 14.21
C PHE A 12 -3.98 -4.51 14.22
N ILE A 13 -4.14 -3.78 15.33
CA ILE A 13 -5.07 -2.65 15.40
C ILE A 13 -4.69 -1.58 14.38
N PHE A 14 -3.39 -1.29 14.25
CA PHE A 14 -2.88 -0.29 13.30
C PHE A 14 -3.02 -0.74 11.83
N LEU A 15 -2.91 -2.04 11.55
CA LEU A 15 -3.21 -2.62 10.25
C LEU A 15 -4.70 -2.46 9.90
N ILE A 16 -5.60 -2.81 10.84
CA ILE A 16 -7.05 -2.64 10.65
C ILE A 16 -7.38 -1.16 10.41
N TRP A 17 -6.77 -0.25 11.17
CA TRP A 17 -6.89 1.19 10.95
C TRP A 17 -6.57 1.58 9.50
N ASN A 18 -5.44 1.11 8.97
CA ASN A 18 -5.05 1.40 7.58
C ASN A 18 -6.02 0.83 6.54
N VAL A 19 -6.60 -0.34 6.80
CA VAL A 19 -7.67 -0.92 5.97
C VAL A 19 -8.94 -0.06 6.02
N LEU A 20 -9.35 0.40 7.20
CA LEU A 20 -10.51 1.29 7.36
C LEU A 20 -10.29 2.62 6.62
N MET A 21 -9.08 3.18 6.68
CA MET A 21 -8.74 4.41 5.98
C MET A 21 -8.91 4.31 4.46
N ILE A 22 -8.72 3.12 3.85
CA ILE A 22 -9.05 2.92 2.43
C ILE A 22 -10.54 3.14 2.19
N GLY A 23 -11.38 2.61 3.07
CA GLY A 23 -12.84 2.80 3.00
C GLY A 23 -13.22 4.27 3.14
N VAL A 24 -12.60 5.00 4.07
CA VAL A 24 -12.86 6.43 4.27
C VAL A 24 -12.40 7.26 3.06
N VAL A 25 -11.20 7.04 2.54
CA VAL A 25 -10.71 7.73 1.33
C VAL A 25 -11.66 7.46 0.15
N ARG A 26 -12.08 6.21 -0.03
CA ARG A 26 -13.04 5.84 -1.09
C ARG A 26 -14.40 6.51 -0.89
N GLY A 27 -14.93 6.54 0.32
CA GLY A 27 -16.24 7.15 0.62
C GLY A 27 -16.25 8.67 0.47
N LEU A 28 -15.10 9.33 0.63
CA LEU A 28 -14.95 10.78 0.48
C LEU A 28 -14.41 11.21 -0.89
N THR A 29 -14.12 10.25 -1.79
CA THR A 29 -13.77 10.53 -3.18
C THR A 29 -15.04 10.42 -4.03
N PHE A 30 -15.34 11.47 -4.79
CA PHE A 30 -16.53 11.46 -5.64
C PHE A 30 -16.35 10.47 -6.80
N GLN A 31 -17.41 9.74 -7.11
CA GLN A 31 -17.49 8.92 -8.30
C GLN A 31 -18.12 9.75 -9.41
N HIS A 32 -17.45 9.83 -10.56
CA HIS A 32 -18.02 10.52 -11.72
C HIS A 32 -19.09 9.64 -12.35
N GLU A 33 -20.27 10.20 -12.59
CA GLU A 33 -21.34 9.56 -13.35
C GLU A 33 -21.41 10.21 -14.74
N PRO A 34 -21.27 9.43 -15.83
CA PRO A 34 -21.35 9.95 -17.18
C PRO A 34 -22.64 10.75 -17.40
N GLY A 35 -22.53 11.99 -17.87
CA GLY A 35 -23.67 12.88 -18.12
C GLY A 35 -24.13 13.73 -16.94
N ARG A 36 -23.52 13.59 -15.74
CA ARG A 36 -23.70 14.55 -14.63
C ARG A 36 -22.56 15.57 -14.61
N GLY A 37 -22.89 16.81 -14.25
CA GLY A 37 -21.92 17.90 -14.12
C GLY A 37 -20.84 17.62 -13.07
N VAL A 38 -19.73 18.37 -13.15
CA VAL A 38 -18.63 18.27 -12.18
C VAL A 38 -19.08 18.77 -10.81
N SER A 39 -18.77 18.01 -9.76
CA SER A 39 -19.13 18.36 -8.38
C SER A 39 -18.40 19.63 -7.93
N GLY A 40 -19.14 20.58 -7.36
CA GLY A 40 -18.60 21.81 -6.77
C GLY A 40 -18.22 21.69 -5.29
N ASN A 41 -18.40 20.51 -4.67
CA ASN A 41 -18.21 20.32 -3.22
C ASN A 41 -16.74 20.21 -2.77
N GLY A 42 -15.78 20.40 -3.67
CA GLY A 42 -14.35 20.36 -3.37
C GLY A 42 -13.79 18.95 -3.12
N ASN A 43 -12.52 18.88 -2.71
CA ASN A 43 -11.80 17.61 -2.57
C ASN A 43 -11.74 17.12 -1.10
N LEU A 44 -12.87 16.65 -0.56
CA LEU A 44 -12.94 16.11 0.81
C LEU A 44 -12.03 14.88 1.01
N GLY A 45 -11.88 14.05 -0.02
CA GLY A 45 -10.99 12.89 0.01
C GLY A 45 -9.53 13.27 0.29
N LEU A 46 -9.07 14.45 -0.14
CA LEU A 46 -7.69 14.91 0.11
C LEU A 46 -7.41 15.14 1.61
N LEU A 47 -8.40 15.63 2.37
CA LEU A 47 -8.25 15.88 3.81
C LEU A 47 -7.93 14.60 4.58
N VAL A 48 -8.48 13.46 4.12
CA VAL A 48 -8.26 12.15 4.72
C VAL A 48 -7.08 11.42 4.06
N LEU A 49 -6.81 11.66 2.79
CA LEU A 49 -5.70 11.03 2.06
C LEU A 49 -4.34 11.31 2.71
N ALA A 50 -4.06 12.56 3.08
CA ALA A 50 -2.79 12.92 3.70
C ALA A 50 -2.50 12.14 5.01
N PRO A 51 -3.40 12.11 6.02
CA PRO A 51 -3.20 11.29 7.21
C PRO A 51 -3.22 9.78 6.91
N SER A 52 -4.00 9.30 5.92
CA SER A 52 -3.93 7.90 5.47
C SER A 52 -2.53 7.53 5.03
N LEU A 53 -1.92 8.32 4.13
CA LEU A 53 -0.58 8.06 3.62
C LEU A 53 0.48 8.10 4.72
N LEU A 54 0.36 9.02 5.68
CA LEU A 54 1.25 9.08 6.83
C LEU A 54 1.16 7.80 7.68
N THR A 55 -0.06 7.38 8.04
CA THR A 55 -0.25 6.15 8.84
C THR A 55 0.17 4.90 8.09
N PHE A 56 0.00 4.87 6.77
CA PHE A 56 0.47 3.80 5.90
C PHE A 56 1.99 3.71 5.84
N LEU A 57 2.68 4.85 5.73
CA LEU A 57 4.14 4.89 5.77
C LEU A 57 4.69 4.35 7.10
N ILE A 58 4.08 4.77 8.23
CA ILE A 58 4.44 4.25 9.55
C ILE A 58 4.22 2.74 9.61
N LEU A 59 3.10 2.23 9.07
CA LEU A 59 2.80 0.81 9.02
C LEU A 59 3.85 0.05 8.18
N CYS A 60 4.26 0.58 7.04
CA CYS A 60 5.32 -0.01 6.20
C CYS A 60 6.64 -0.12 6.96
N ILE A 61 7.08 0.97 7.60
CA ILE A 61 8.30 0.98 8.42
C ILE A 61 8.21 -0.03 9.56
N TRP A 62 7.09 -0.09 10.27
CA TRP A 62 6.88 -1.06 11.34
C TRP A 62 6.93 -2.50 10.81
N THR A 63 6.27 -2.77 9.68
CA THR A 63 6.26 -4.07 9.00
C THR A 63 7.68 -4.51 8.61
N MET A 64 8.48 -3.58 8.08
CA MET A 64 9.87 -3.83 7.71
C MET A 64 10.72 -4.25 8.92
N PHE A 65 10.62 -3.53 10.05
CA PHE A 65 11.36 -3.92 11.26
C PHE A 65 10.85 -5.24 11.85
N LEU A 66 9.53 -5.42 11.90
CA LEU A 66 8.92 -6.64 12.44
C LEU A 66 9.33 -7.87 11.63
N SER A 67 9.26 -7.78 10.30
CA SER A 67 9.65 -8.87 9.39
C SER A 67 11.14 -9.20 9.49
N LYS A 68 12.02 -8.19 9.54
CA LYS A 68 13.46 -8.39 9.79
C LYS A 68 13.71 -9.23 11.04
N TRP A 69 13.15 -8.84 12.19
CA TRP A 69 13.37 -9.54 13.46
C TRP A 69 12.73 -10.92 13.48
N TRP A 70 11.54 -11.05 12.89
CA TRP A 70 10.84 -12.32 12.82
C TRP A 70 11.58 -13.33 11.93
N LEU A 71 12.04 -12.92 10.75
CA LEU A 71 12.83 -13.76 9.84
C LEU A 71 14.15 -14.20 10.49
N TYR A 72 14.81 -13.30 11.21
CA TYR A 72 16.00 -13.63 11.98
C TYR A 72 15.74 -14.72 13.04
N ASP A 73 14.63 -14.63 13.80
CA ASP A 73 14.26 -15.65 14.81
C ASP A 73 13.86 -16.99 14.18
N GLN A 74 13.11 -16.96 13.06
CA GLN A 74 12.67 -18.19 12.40
C GLN A 74 13.79 -18.90 11.63
N ARG A 75 14.91 -18.21 11.32
CA ARG A 75 16.03 -18.79 10.57
C ARG A 75 16.54 -20.10 11.16
N GLN A 76 16.68 -20.18 12.48
CA GLN A 76 17.16 -21.40 13.14
C GLN A 76 16.11 -22.51 13.19
N ARG A 77 14.81 -22.18 13.07
CA ARG A 77 13.71 -23.14 13.18
C ARG A 77 13.29 -23.75 11.86
N TRP A 78 13.35 -22.99 10.76
CA TRP A 78 12.68 -23.36 9.50
C TRP A 78 13.62 -23.83 8.38
N GLY A 79 14.93 -23.82 8.61
CA GLY A 79 15.93 -24.17 7.60
C GLY A 79 15.99 -23.16 6.43
N GLY A 80 17.00 -23.30 5.57
CA GLY A 80 17.29 -22.30 4.52
C GLY A 80 16.22 -22.16 3.43
N LYS A 81 15.47 -23.23 3.11
CA LYS A 81 14.48 -23.24 2.01
C LYS A 81 13.24 -22.40 2.33
N ILE A 82 12.65 -22.59 3.51
CA ILE A 82 11.45 -21.86 3.94
C ILE A 82 11.77 -20.37 4.15
N HIS A 83 13.01 -20.04 4.54
CA HIS A 83 13.49 -18.67 4.68
C HIS A 83 13.48 -17.87 3.34
N ALA A 84 13.51 -18.55 2.19
CA ALA A 84 13.43 -17.91 0.87
C ALA A 84 12.00 -17.85 0.32
N CYS A 85 11.08 -18.70 0.80
CA CYS A 85 9.69 -18.73 0.32
C CYS A 85 8.91 -17.46 0.68
N VAL A 86 9.07 -16.95 1.92
CA VAL A 86 8.37 -15.75 2.39
C VAL A 86 8.70 -14.50 1.56
N PRO A 87 9.98 -14.13 1.33
CA PRO A 87 10.31 -12.97 0.49
C PRO A 87 9.92 -13.18 -0.97
N PHE A 88 9.95 -14.41 -1.49
CA PHE A 88 9.49 -14.70 -2.85
C PHE A 88 7.97 -14.50 -3.00
N ALA A 89 7.18 -14.97 -2.04
CA ALA A 89 5.74 -14.74 -2.01
C ALA A 89 5.41 -13.24 -1.88
N ALA A 90 6.17 -12.50 -1.07
CA ALA A 90 6.04 -11.05 -0.95
C ALA A 90 6.36 -10.34 -2.28
N LEU A 91 7.42 -10.75 -2.98
CA LEU A 91 7.75 -10.20 -4.30
C LEU A 91 6.66 -10.47 -5.34
N LEU A 92 6.10 -11.70 -5.35
CA LEU A 92 4.98 -12.05 -6.22
C LEU A 92 3.75 -11.17 -5.92
N LEU A 93 3.44 -10.94 -4.63
CA LEU A 93 2.35 -10.05 -4.23
C LEU A 93 2.59 -8.60 -4.66
N CYS A 94 3.84 -8.11 -4.67
CA CYS A 94 4.14 -6.79 -5.24
C CYS A 94 3.77 -6.73 -6.73
N VAL A 95 4.15 -7.73 -7.51
CA VAL A 95 3.84 -7.79 -8.96
C VAL A 95 2.33 -7.83 -9.19
N LEU A 96 1.61 -8.67 -8.45
CA LEU A 96 0.15 -8.77 -8.55
C LEU A 96 -0.54 -7.45 -8.14
N SER A 97 -0.02 -6.78 -7.12
CA SER A 97 -0.55 -5.48 -6.67
C SER A 97 -0.33 -4.39 -7.72
N VAL A 98 0.81 -4.36 -8.39
CA VAL A 98 1.06 -3.43 -9.51
C VAL A 98 0.10 -3.71 -10.67
N ALA A 99 -0.08 -4.97 -11.06
CA ALA A 99 -1.02 -5.34 -12.11
C ALA A 99 -2.46 -4.92 -11.77
N TRP A 100 -2.87 -5.09 -10.52
CA TRP A 100 -4.20 -4.67 -10.05
C TRP A 100 -4.34 -3.15 -10.02
N GLU A 101 -3.30 -2.41 -9.63
CA GLU A 101 -3.32 -0.95 -9.67
C GLU A 101 -3.43 -0.42 -11.10
N LEU A 102 -2.68 -1.00 -12.04
CA LEU A 102 -2.80 -0.66 -13.47
C LEU A 102 -4.20 -0.90 -14.02
N HIS A 103 -4.85 -1.99 -13.62
CA HIS A 103 -6.24 -2.24 -13.97
C HIS A 103 -7.18 -1.18 -13.37
N THR A 104 -6.94 -0.78 -12.13
CA THR A 104 -7.72 0.27 -11.43
C THR A 104 -7.57 1.63 -12.12
N ILE A 105 -6.34 2.01 -12.49
CA ILE A 105 -6.05 3.22 -13.26
C ILE A 105 -6.77 3.19 -14.60
N ASN A 106 -6.72 2.07 -15.34
CA ASN A 106 -7.36 1.97 -16.64
C ASN A 106 -8.89 2.07 -16.53
N ASN A 107 -9.50 1.44 -15.54
CA ASN A 107 -10.93 1.55 -15.31
C ASN A 107 -11.34 2.99 -15.00
N LEU A 108 -10.58 3.69 -14.16
CA LEU A 108 -10.85 5.10 -13.86
C LEU A 108 -10.65 5.99 -15.10
N ARG A 109 -9.62 5.73 -15.91
CA ARG A 109 -9.40 6.44 -17.18
C ARG A 109 -10.61 6.32 -18.10
N LEU A 110 -11.16 5.12 -18.25
CA LEU A 110 -12.35 4.89 -19.07
C LEU A 110 -13.58 5.62 -18.50
N GLN A 111 -13.76 5.63 -17.18
CA GLN A 111 -14.84 6.36 -16.52
C GLN A 111 -14.75 7.88 -16.70
N LEU A 112 -13.54 8.43 -16.67
CA LEU A 112 -13.29 9.87 -16.80
C LEU A 112 -13.09 10.31 -18.25
N ASN A 113 -13.17 9.40 -19.23
CA ASN A 113 -12.87 9.62 -20.63
C ASN A 113 -11.48 10.25 -20.87
N GLY A 114 -10.48 9.78 -20.11
CA GLY A 114 -9.12 10.33 -20.08
C GLY A 114 -8.74 10.90 -18.71
N PHE A 115 -7.56 11.51 -18.65
CA PHE A 115 -7.03 12.19 -17.46
C PHE A 115 -6.80 13.69 -17.70
N THR A 116 -6.05 14.34 -16.81
CA THR A 116 -5.93 15.80 -16.72
C THR A 116 -5.40 16.51 -17.97
N ASN A 117 -4.75 15.78 -18.88
CA ASN A 117 -4.19 16.31 -20.12
C ASN A 117 -5.06 16.03 -21.35
N ASP A 118 -6.10 15.21 -21.21
CA ASP A 118 -6.98 14.82 -22.31
C ASP A 118 -8.14 15.83 -22.41
N PRO A 119 -8.31 16.55 -23.55
CA PRO A 119 -9.36 17.57 -23.69
C PRO A 119 -10.79 17.04 -23.46
N ASP A 120 -11.01 15.76 -23.75
CA ASP A 120 -12.30 15.10 -23.62
C ASP A 120 -12.54 14.51 -22.21
N SER A 121 -11.59 14.69 -21.29
CA SER A 121 -11.69 14.17 -19.92
C SER A 121 -12.56 15.04 -19.03
N ALA A 122 -13.35 14.38 -18.18
CA ALA A 122 -14.09 15.03 -17.10
C ALA A 122 -13.20 15.78 -16.09
N VAL A 123 -11.90 15.47 -16.05
CA VAL A 123 -10.90 16.12 -15.17
C VAL A 123 -9.86 16.92 -15.94
N TYR A 124 -10.15 17.32 -17.19
CA TYR A 124 -9.25 18.13 -17.99
C TYR A 124 -8.82 19.41 -17.24
N ARG A 125 -7.50 19.69 -17.21
CA ARG A 125 -6.85 20.79 -16.49
C ARG A 125 -6.92 20.74 -14.96
N PHE A 126 -7.45 19.68 -14.37
CA PHE A 126 -7.39 19.49 -12.92
C PHE A 126 -5.97 19.03 -12.53
N GLY A 127 -5.61 19.17 -11.25
CA GLY A 127 -4.42 18.51 -10.72
C GLY A 127 -4.60 16.98 -10.68
N TRP A 128 -3.49 16.22 -10.63
CA TRP A 128 -3.53 14.76 -10.47
C TRP A 128 -4.20 14.31 -9.18
N LEU A 129 -4.06 15.10 -8.11
CA LEU A 129 -4.81 14.96 -6.86
C LEU A 129 -6.07 15.82 -6.93
N ASN A 130 -7.18 15.19 -7.30
CA ASN A 130 -8.46 15.85 -7.39
C ASN A 130 -9.58 14.95 -6.82
N GLN A 131 -10.77 15.51 -6.77
CA GLN A 131 -11.92 14.92 -6.12
C GLN A 131 -12.39 13.58 -6.69
N TYR A 132 -11.89 13.18 -7.87
CA TYR A 132 -12.21 11.92 -8.56
C TYR A 132 -11.05 10.92 -8.56
N THR A 133 -9.83 11.37 -8.29
CA THR A 133 -8.61 10.55 -8.46
C THR A 133 -7.95 10.14 -7.16
N ASN A 134 -8.39 10.63 -5.99
CA ASN A 134 -7.71 10.33 -4.72
C ASN A 134 -7.59 8.82 -4.43
N THR A 135 -8.54 8.01 -4.89
CA THR A 135 -8.49 6.54 -4.73
C THR A 135 -7.36 5.87 -5.51
N LEU A 136 -6.74 6.54 -6.47
CA LEU A 136 -5.52 6.05 -7.12
C LEU A 136 -4.28 6.18 -6.22
N PHE A 137 -4.35 6.97 -5.16
CA PHE A 137 -3.19 7.24 -4.30
C PHE A 137 -3.22 6.46 -2.99
N TYR A 138 -4.40 5.98 -2.58
CA TYR A 138 -4.52 5.11 -1.42
C TYR A 138 -5.69 4.14 -1.56
N ASN A 139 -5.37 2.86 -1.77
CA ASN A 139 -6.32 1.78 -2.02
C ASN A 139 -5.74 0.41 -1.60
N VAL A 140 -6.48 -0.67 -1.89
CA VAL A 140 -6.09 -2.04 -1.55
C VAL A 140 -4.80 -2.48 -2.26
N PRO A 141 -4.65 -2.36 -3.59
CA PRO A 141 -3.38 -2.63 -4.27
C PRO A 141 -2.18 -1.91 -3.65
N ILE A 142 -2.30 -0.61 -3.35
CA ILE A 142 -1.21 0.17 -2.75
C ILE A 142 -0.83 -0.35 -1.35
N LEU A 143 -1.83 -0.66 -0.51
CA LEU A 143 -1.58 -1.21 0.81
C LEU A 143 -0.87 -2.57 0.73
N LEU A 144 -1.34 -3.47 -0.14
CA LEU A 144 -0.75 -4.79 -0.35
C LEU A 144 0.68 -4.69 -0.88
N PHE A 145 0.92 -3.80 -1.84
CA PHE A 145 2.25 -3.52 -2.37
C PHE A 145 3.19 -3.04 -1.26
N GLY A 146 2.80 -2.02 -0.50
CA GLY A 146 3.66 -1.45 0.55
C GLY A 146 4.01 -2.45 1.64
N LEU A 147 3.05 -3.25 2.11
CA LEU A 147 3.29 -4.29 3.11
C LEU A 147 4.21 -5.40 2.57
N SER A 148 3.95 -5.88 1.36
CA SER A 148 4.74 -6.94 0.74
C SER A 148 6.17 -6.46 0.46
N PHE A 149 6.32 -5.25 -0.07
CA PHE A 149 7.61 -4.62 -0.28
C PHE A 149 8.36 -4.42 1.03
N SER A 150 7.68 -3.99 2.09
CA SER A 150 8.29 -3.85 3.43
C SER A 150 8.81 -5.17 3.99
N ILE A 151 8.09 -6.28 3.78
CA ILE A 151 8.55 -7.63 4.14
C ILE A 151 9.81 -8.00 3.35
N PHE A 152 9.83 -7.73 2.05
CA PHE A 152 10.98 -7.99 1.19
C PHE A 152 12.21 -7.17 1.63
N ILE A 153 12.04 -5.88 1.94
CA ILE A 153 13.12 -5.06 2.49
C ILE A 153 13.58 -5.58 3.86
N GLY A 154 12.66 -5.98 4.75
CA GLY A 154 12.99 -6.57 6.04
C GLY A 154 13.87 -7.82 5.89
N TRP A 155 13.59 -8.65 4.89
CA TRP A 155 14.41 -9.80 4.51
C TRP A 155 15.81 -9.39 4.00
N LEU A 156 15.90 -8.40 3.10
CA LEU A 156 17.19 -7.88 2.63
C LEU A 156 18.05 -7.30 3.77
N MET A 157 17.42 -6.61 4.73
CA MET A 157 18.10 -6.08 5.92
C MET A 157 18.62 -7.19 6.83
N GLU A 158 17.86 -8.27 7.01
CA GLU A 158 18.34 -9.46 7.73
C GLU A 158 19.52 -10.10 7.00
N TRP A 159 19.46 -10.22 5.67
CA TRP A 159 20.56 -10.76 4.89
C TRP A 159 21.82 -9.90 5.00
N LYS A 160 21.72 -8.57 4.92
CA LYS A 160 22.89 -7.68 5.04
C LYS A 160 23.60 -7.81 6.41
N LEU A 161 22.87 -8.09 7.49
CA LEU A 161 23.44 -8.39 8.81
C LEU A 161 24.27 -9.68 8.86
N ARG A 162 24.13 -10.56 7.86
CA ARG A 162 24.93 -11.80 7.74
C ARG A 162 26.36 -11.54 7.26
N SER A 163 26.53 -10.59 6.34
CA SER A 163 27.78 -10.38 5.60
C SER A 163 29.02 -9.96 6.43
N PRO A 164 28.94 -9.38 7.65
CA PRO A 164 30.14 -9.01 8.40
C PRO A 164 30.70 -10.11 9.33
N ARG A 165 30.05 -11.27 9.48
CA ARG A 165 30.44 -12.29 10.50
C ARG A 165 31.03 -13.58 9.92
N SER A 166 31.38 -13.59 8.64
CA SER A 166 31.97 -14.73 7.95
C SER A 166 33.38 -14.45 7.39
N ALA A 167 34.11 -13.53 8.02
CA ALA A 167 35.53 -13.26 7.76
C ALA A 167 36.32 -13.52 9.04
#